data_AF-A0A498M0P7-F1
#
_entry.id   AF-A0A498M0P7-F1
#
_cell.length_a   1.000
_cell.length_b   1.000
_cell.length_c   1.000
_cell.angle_alpha   90.00
_cell.angle_beta   90.00
_cell.angle_gamma   90.00
#
_symmetry.space_group_name_H-M   'P 1'
#
loop_
_entity.id
_entity.type
_entity.pdbx_description
1 polymer ?
#
loop_
_entity_poly.entity_id
_entity_poly.type
_entity_poly.pdbx_seq_one_letter_code
_entity_poly.pdbx_strand_id
1 'polypeptide(L)'
;MNKEQPLMMRIVILGLSVSENSLVGNFILGRAELDSEAPPDVAERVAGRLKDRHVIIINSPQLLQTNISDHQITQTVRECVHLSDPGPHVIVLLLKHEPCSAEDQERVEKVLLSFSERVYQHTMVLSTREPTETNDILQKIIQKCANRHFSLQTSSSPHDLLQTFEDIEKMNDGRHQDCAEEGVKLNLVVCGSDETLKSSISEQILQ
;
A
#
# COMPACT_ATOMS: atom_id res chain seq x y z
N MET A 1 -31.72 -2.92 15.43
CA MET A 1 -30.40 -3.01 16.09
C MET A 1 -29.35 -3.15 15.00
N ASN A 2 -28.75 -2.04 14.57
CA ASN A 2 -27.55 -2.10 13.73
C ASN A 2 -26.42 -2.64 14.60
N LYS A 3 -26.03 -3.89 14.37
CA LYS A 3 -24.71 -4.34 14.82
C LYS A 3 -23.74 -3.60 13.91
N GLU A 4 -23.13 -2.54 14.41
CA GLU A 4 -21.94 -1.98 13.77
C GLU A 4 -20.97 -3.15 13.57
N GLN A 5 -20.67 -3.47 12.30
CA GLN A 5 -19.59 -4.39 12.03
C GLN A 5 -18.33 -3.75 12.64
N PRO A 6 -17.51 -4.50 13.40
CA PRO A 6 -16.28 -3.94 13.91
C PRO A 6 -15.46 -3.42 12.73
N LEU A 7 -15.13 -2.12 12.72
CA LEU A 7 -14.40 -1.48 11.63
C LEU A 7 -13.13 -2.28 11.36
N MET A 8 -13.08 -2.88 10.18
CA MET A 8 -11.99 -3.77 9.78
C MET A 8 -10.87 -2.94 9.20
N MET A 9 -9.71 -2.94 9.86
CA MET A 9 -8.54 -2.22 9.39
C MET A 9 -7.89 -2.97 8.23
N ARG A 10 -7.48 -2.27 7.18
CA ARG A 10 -6.91 -2.83 5.95
C ARG A 10 -5.50 -2.33 5.79
N ILE A 11 -4.54 -3.25 5.78
CA ILE A 11 -3.11 -2.97 5.86
C ILE A 11 -2.46 -3.54 4.59
N VAL A 12 -1.81 -2.70 3.81
CA VAL A 12 -0.99 -3.14 2.67
C VAL A 12 0.47 -3.21 3.11
N ILE A 13 1.14 -4.33 2.87
CA ILE A 13 2.58 -4.49 3.14
C ILE A 13 3.33 -4.40 1.82
N LEU A 14 4.22 -3.41 1.73
CA LEU A 14 5.09 -3.15 0.59
C LEU A 14 6.52 -3.47 0.98
N GLY A 15 7.22 -4.32 0.22
CA GLY A 15 8.59 -4.67 0.53
C GLY A 15 9.35 -5.26 -0.65
N LEU A 16 10.61 -5.63 -0.39
CA LEU A 16 11.54 -6.20 -1.38
C LEU A 16 11.54 -7.73 -1.40
N SER A 17 11.15 -8.37 -0.31
CA SER A 17 11.29 -9.82 -0.10
C SER A 17 10.00 -10.43 0.41
N VAL A 18 9.56 -11.51 -0.25
CA VAL A 18 8.45 -12.37 0.23
C VAL A 18 8.68 -12.77 1.68
N SER A 19 9.87 -13.25 2.01
CA SER A 19 10.20 -13.70 3.36
C SER A 19 10.05 -12.60 4.43
N GLU A 20 10.47 -11.37 4.15
CA GLU A 20 10.36 -10.25 5.11
C GLU A 20 8.93 -9.76 5.23
N ASN A 21 8.22 -9.66 4.12
CA ASN A 21 6.79 -9.32 4.12
C ASN A 21 5.99 -10.34 4.93
N SER A 22 6.21 -11.63 4.69
CA SER A 22 5.54 -12.72 5.39
C SER A 22 5.90 -12.73 6.88
N LEU A 23 7.15 -12.45 7.25
CA LEU A 23 7.56 -12.29 8.65
C LEU A 23 6.77 -11.16 9.35
N VAL A 24 6.70 -9.99 8.73
CA VAL A 24 5.97 -8.83 9.30
C VAL A 24 4.47 -9.10 9.36
N GLY A 25 3.89 -9.65 8.29
CA GLY A 25 2.46 -9.95 8.28
C GLY A 25 2.09 -11.03 9.30
N ASN A 26 2.91 -12.07 9.46
CA ASN A 26 2.71 -13.09 10.49
C ASN A 26 2.90 -12.52 11.90
N PHE A 27 3.81 -11.56 12.10
CA PHE A 27 3.92 -10.81 13.34
C PHE A 27 2.64 -10.01 13.65
N ILE A 28 2.07 -9.33 12.65
CA ILE A 28 0.80 -8.59 12.79
C ILE A 28 -0.36 -9.54 13.11
N LEU A 29 -0.44 -10.71 12.45
CA LEU A 29 -1.51 -11.69 12.65
C LEU A 29 -1.36 -12.52 13.93
N GLY A 30 -0.17 -12.53 14.55
CA GLY A 30 0.17 -13.37 15.69
C GLY A 30 0.20 -14.87 15.39
N ARG A 31 0.29 -15.25 14.11
CA ARG A 31 0.33 -16.66 13.63
C ARG A 31 0.99 -16.75 12.25
N ALA A 32 1.49 -17.92 11.90
CA ALA A 32 2.09 -18.20 10.59
C ALA A 32 0.98 -18.53 9.57
N GLU A 33 0.57 -17.54 8.78
CA GLU A 33 -0.39 -17.73 7.68
C GLU A 33 0.12 -17.29 6.31
N LEU A 34 1.02 -16.29 6.26
CA LEU A 34 1.68 -15.89 5.03
C LEU A 34 2.89 -16.78 4.78
N ASP A 35 2.94 -17.42 3.62
CA ASP A 35 4.03 -18.29 3.21
C ASP A 35 5.24 -17.44 2.78
N SER A 36 6.43 -17.75 3.28
CA SER A 36 7.66 -17.08 2.87
C SER A 36 8.17 -17.53 1.49
N GLU A 37 7.65 -18.66 0.99
CA GLU A 37 8.01 -19.26 -0.30
C GLU A 37 6.92 -19.06 -1.37
N ALA A 38 5.90 -18.22 -1.09
CA ALA A 38 4.86 -17.89 -2.05
C ALA A 38 5.45 -17.24 -3.32
N PRO A 39 4.83 -17.46 -4.50
CA PRO A 39 5.21 -16.75 -5.72
C PRO A 39 5.14 -15.24 -5.51
N PRO A 40 6.23 -14.49 -5.81
CA PRO A 40 6.29 -13.06 -5.51
C PRO A 40 5.34 -12.24 -6.37
N ASP A 41 4.77 -12.82 -7.43
CA ASP A 41 3.91 -12.13 -8.40
C ASP A 41 2.44 -12.05 -7.98
N VAL A 42 2.03 -12.74 -6.92
CA VAL A 42 0.63 -12.83 -6.48
C VAL A 42 0.41 -12.02 -5.21
N ALA A 43 -0.59 -11.13 -5.23
CA ALA A 43 -1.02 -10.44 -4.01
C ALA A 43 -1.87 -11.36 -3.13
N GLU A 44 -1.52 -11.50 -1.87
CA GLU A 44 -2.26 -12.31 -0.89
C GLU A 44 -3.12 -11.44 0.01
N ARG A 45 -4.39 -11.82 0.19
CA ARG A 45 -5.33 -11.16 1.09
C ARG A 45 -5.71 -12.08 2.24
N VAL A 46 -5.24 -11.76 3.44
CA VAL A 46 -5.42 -12.60 4.64
C VAL A 46 -6.11 -11.82 5.75
N ALA A 47 -7.18 -12.38 6.31
CA ALA A 47 -7.90 -11.78 7.43
C ALA A 47 -7.40 -12.33 8.77
N GLY A 48 -7.41 -11.50 9.81
CA GLY A 48 -7.02 -11.93 11.14
C GLY A 48 -7.29 -10.90 12.21
N ARG A 49 -6.51 -10.99 13.28
CA ARG A 49 -6.62 -10.12 14.44
C ARG A 49 -5.24 -9.65 14.88
N LEU A 50 -5.12 -8.35 15.07
CA LEU A 50 -4.01 -7.75 15.80
C LEU A 50 -4.58 -7.36 17.17
N LYS A 51 -4.27 -8.15 18.20
CA LYS A 51 -4.91 -8.07 19.54
C LYS A 51 -6.45 -8.19 19.41
N ASP A 52 -7.17 -7.12 19.74
CA ASP A 52 -8.62 -7.01 19.69
C ASP A 52 -9.16 -6.39 18.39
N ARG A 53 -8.28 -5.84 17.54
CA ARG A 53 -8.64 -5.24 16.24
C ARG A 53 -8.71 -6.29 15.13
N HIS A 54 -9.78 -6.28 14.35
CA HIS A 54 -9.87 -7.08 13.13
C HIS A 54 -9.07 -6.39 12.02
N VAL A 55 -8.19 -7.16 11.38
CA VAL A 55 -7.30 -6.67 10.32
C VAL A 55 -7.43 -7.54 9.07
N ILE A 56 -7.28 -6.92 7.91
CA ILE A 56 -6.93 -7.58 6.64
C ILE A 56 -5.53 -7.13 6.28
N ILE A 57 -4.68 -8.09 5.94
CA ILE A 57 -3.37 -7.86 5.35
C ILE A 57 -3.45 -8.15 3.87
N ILE A 58 -2.98 -7.20 3.07
CA ILE A 58 -2.73 -7.34 1.65
C ILE A 58 -1.21 -7.37 1.50
N ASN A 59 -0.66 -8.55 1.22
CA ASN A 59 0.76 -8.74 0.97
C ASN A 59 0.99 -8.71 -0.54
N SER A 60 1.76 -7.73 -1.02
CA SER A 60 2.17 -7.66 -2.43
C SER A 60 3.69 -7.62 -2.51
N PRO A 61 4.34 -8.79 -2.37
CA PRO A 61 5.76 -8.91 -2.13
C PRO A 61 6.59 -8.80 -3.42
N GLN A 62 6.53 -7.66 -4.08
CA GLN A 62 7.45 -7.37 -5.18
C GLN A 62 7.63 -5.88 -5.46
N LEU A 63 6.70 -5.02 -5.02
CA LEU A 63 6.58 -3.64 -5.53
C LEU A 63 7.86 -2.79 -5.44
N LEU A 64 8.78 -3.08 -4.53
CA LEU A 64 10.04 -2.35 -4.40
C LEU A 64 11.23 -2.97 -5.17
N GLN A 65 11.11 -4.19 -5.73
CA GLN A 65 12.22 -4.88 -6.42
C GLN A 65 12.62 -4.17 -7.71
N THR A 66 13.91 -3.94 -7.95
CA THR A 66 14.43 -3.11 -9.06
C THR A 66 14.08 -3.61 -10.47
N ASN A 67 13.84 -4.91 -10.65
CA ASN A 67 13.56 -5.54 -11.95
C ASN A 67 12.11 -5.43 -12.46
N ILE A 68 11.26 -4.64 -11.79
CA ILE A 68 9.83 -4.50 -12.13
C ILE A 68 9.60 -3.23 -12.95
N SER A 69 8.84 -3.36 -14.04
CA SER A 69 8.45 -2.25 -14.92
C SER A 69 7.34 -1.35 -14.34
N ASP A 70 7.22 -0.14 -14.87
CA ASP A 70 6.16 0.83 -14.51
C ASP A 70 4.75 0.28 -14.69
N HIS A 71 4.54 -0.50 -15.75
CA HIS A 71 3.27 -1.16 -16.01
C HIS A 71 2.96 -2.17 -14.91
N GLN A 72 3.94 -2.99 -14.50
CA GLN A 72 3.76 -3.95 -13.42
C GLN A 72 3.51 -3.24 -12.07
N ILE A 73 4.22 -2.15 -11.77
CA ILE A 73 3.94 -1.32 -10.57
C ILE A 73 2.48 -0.87 -10.59
N THR A 74 2.02 -0.29 -11.69
CA THR A 74 0.63 0.20 -11.83
C THR A 74 -0.40 -0.92 -11.65
N GLN A 75 -0.18 -2.08 -12.26
CA GLN A 75 -1.09 -3.23 -12.13
C GLN A 75 -1.15 -3.77 -10.71
N THR A 76 0.00 -3.98 -10.06
CA THR A 76 0.03 -4.48 -8.68
C THR A 76 -0.56 -3.46 -7.71
N VAL A 77 -0.36 -2.16 -7.92
CA VAL A 77 -1.03 -1.13 -7.11
C VAL A 77 -2.55 -1.18 -7.28
N ARG A 78 -3.06 -1.34 -8.51
CA ARG A 78 -4.50 -1.53 -8.75
C ARG A 78 -5.04 -2.77 -8.04
N GLU A 79 -4.30 -3.87 -8.06
CA GLU A 79 -4.65 -5.08 -7.33
C GLU A 79 -4.68 -4.84 -5.81
N CYS A 80 -3.67 -4.16 -5.26
CA CYS A 80 -3.66 -3.76 -3.84
C CYS A 80 -4.91 -2.94 -3.47
N VAL A 81 -5.26 -1.97 -4.31
CA VAL A 81 -6.44 -1.11 -4.13
C VAL A 81 -7.72 -1.95 -4.16
N HIS A 82 -7.86 -2.81 -5.17
CA HIS A 82 -9.01 -3.69 -5.30
C HIS A 82 -9.18 -4.63 -4.09
N LEU A 83 -8.08 -5.25 -3.63
CA LEU A 83 -8.10 -6.15 -2.47
C LEU A 83 -8.32 -5.43 -1.13
N SER A 84 -8.10 -4.11 -1.12
CA SER A 84 -8.26 -3.25 0.04
C SER A 84 -9.49 -2.34 -0.03
N ASP A 85 -10.45 -2.58 -0.94
CA ASP A 85 -11.66 -1.77 -1.09
C ASP A 85 -12.35 -1.46 0.26
N PRO A 86 -12.77 -0.20 0.49
CA PRO A 86 -12.68 0.97 -0.41
C PRO A 86 -11.28 1.64 -0.51
N GLY A 87 -10.29 1.12 0.22
CA GLY A 87 -8.89 1.54 0.15
C GLY A 87 -8.13 1.16 1.43
N PRO A 88 -6.79 1.19 1.43
CA PRO A 88 -6.02 0.84 2.62
C PRO A 88 -6.15 1.91 3.71
N HIS A 89 -6.21 1.48 4.97
CA HIS A 89 -6.11 2.40 6.10
C HIS A 89 -4.65 2.73 6.40
N VAL A 90 -3.79 1.70 6.28
CA VAL A 90 -2.36 1.78 6.55
C VAL A 90 -1.59 1.11 5.43
N ILE A 91 -0.48 1.73 5.03
CA ILE A 91 0.52 1.15 4.15
C ILE A 91 1.81 0.98 4.98
N VAL A 92 2.31 -0.23 5.07
CA VAL A 92 3.57 -0.55 5.76
C VAL A 92 4.66 -0.69 4.71
N LEU A 93 5.60 0.25 4.69
CA LEU A 93 6.75 0.23 3.81
C LEU A 93 7.94 -0.44 4.52
N LEU A 94 8.28 -1.64 4.06
CA LEU A 94 9.42 -2.40 4.57
C LEU A 94 10.71 -1.94 3.92
N LEU A 95 11.59 -1.33 4.72
CA LEU A 95 12.93 -0.92 4.30
C LEU A 95 13.97 -1.59 5.19
N LYS A 96 14.98 -2.18 4.56
CA LYS A 96 16.16 -2.71 5.25
C LYS A 96 17.03 -1.54 5.73
N HIS A 97 17.72 -1.73 6.85
CA HIS A 97 18.79 -0.84 7.32
C HIS A 97 20.12 -1.06 6.57
N GLU A 98 20.05 -1.37 5.28
CA GLU A 98 21.21 -1.24 4.39
C GLU A 98 21.17 0.19 3.80
N PRO A 99 22.30 0.75 3.35
CA PRO A 99 22.31 2.10 2.80
C PRO A 99 21.32 2.21 1.62
N CYS A 100 20.19 2.92 1.83
CA CYS A 100 19.27 3.21 0.75
C CYS A 100 20.01 4.03 -0.31
N SER A 101 19.97 3.56 -1.55
CA SER A 101 20.48 4.28 -2.71
C SER A 101 19.48 5.36 -3.18
N ALA A 102 19.93 6.25 -4.05
CA ALA A 102 19.02 7.20 -4.71
C ALA A 102 17.96 6.47 -5.57
N GLU A 103 18.31 5.31 -6.13
CA GLU A 103 17.40 4.45 -6.89
C GLU A 103 16.30 3.87 -5.99
N ASP A 104 16.65 3.44 -4.77
CA ASP A 104 15.65 2.97 -3.79
C ASP A 104 14.67 4.10 -3.42
N GLN A 105 15.17 5.33 -3.26
CA GLN A 105 14.32 6.49 -2.98
C GLN A 105 13.35 6.76 -4.13
N GLU A 106 13.86 6.85 -5.36
CA GLU A 106 13.04 7.08 -6.56
C GLU A 106 11.96 5.99 -6.70
N ARG A 107 12.35 4.74 -6.44
CA ARG A 107 11.44 3.58 -6.48
C ARG A 107 10.33 3.69 -5.46
N VAL A 108 10.67 3.98 -4.20
CA VAL A 108 9.68 4.18 -3.12
C VAL A 108 8.72 5.31 -3.48
N GLU A 109 9.23 6.44 -3.97
CA GLU A 109 8.41 7.57 -4.39
C GLU A 109 7.46 7.18 -5.51
N LYS A 110 7.95 6.49 -6.53
CA LYS A 110 7.14 6.02 -7.66
C LYS A 110 6.01 5.07 -7.25
N VAL A 111 6.32 4.07 -6.43
CA VAL A 111 5.34 3.08 -5.96
C VAL A 111 4.27 3.75 -5.12
N LEU A 112 4.67 4.59 -4.16
CA LEU A 112 3.73 5.29 -3.29
C LEU A 112 2.85 6.25 -4.09
N LEU A 113 3.43 7.09 -4.95
CA LEU A 113 2.67 8.05 -5.77
C LEU A 113 1.73 7.37 -6.78
N SER A 114 1.94 6.09 -7.10
CA SER A 114 1.01 5.30 -7.90
C SER A 114 -0.30 4.98 -7.16
N PHE A 115 -0.33 5.05 -5.82
CA PHE A 115 -1.57 4.96 -5.04
C PHE A 115 -2.32 6.29 -5.04
N SER A 116 -1.63 7.38 -4.68
CA SER A 116 -2.11 8.76 -4.74
C SER A 116 -1.03 9.74 -4.26
N GLU A 117 -1.27 11.05 -4.39
CA GLU A 117 -0.43 12.09 -3.77
C GLU A 117 -0.52 12.10 -2.23
N ARG A 118 -1.62 11.61 -1.65
CA ARG A 118 -1.87 11.61 -0.19
C ARG A 118 -1.41 10.34 0.51
N VAL A 119 -0.93 9.35 -0.25
CA VAL A 119 -0.45 8.04 0.23
C VAL A 119 0.45 8.14 1.46
N TYR A 120 1.33 9.15 1.52
CA TYR A 120 2.26 9.34 2.61
C TYR A 120 1.58 9.58 3.95
N GLN A 121 0.33 10.06 3.97
CA GLN A 121 -0.50 10.23 5.17
C GLN A 121 -1.01 8.90 5.72
N HIS A 122 -1.01 7.83 4.91
CA HIS A 122 -1.37 6.46 5.31
C HIS A 122 -0.15 5.54 5.47
N THR A 123 1.05 6.00 5.09
CA THR A 123 2.27 5.18 5.12
C THR A 123 3.07 5.32 6.41
N MET A 124 3.58 4.20 6.91
CA MET A 124 4.67 4.15 7.88
C MET A 124 5.83 3.31 7.37
N VAL A 125 7.04 3.63 7.82
CA VAL A 125 8.24 2.83 7.54
C VAL A 125 8.38 1.77 8.63
N LEU A 126 8.64 0.52 8.26
CA LEU A 126 8.98 -0.54 9.20
C LEU A 126 10.30 -1.19 8.78
N SER A 127 11.16 -1.43 9.75
CA SER A 127 12.47 -2.03 9.53
C SER A 127 12.64 -3.28 10.38
N THR A 128 13.21 -4.34 9.81
CA THR A 128 13.29 -5.68 10.43
C THR A 128 14.66 -6.01 11.05
N ARG A 129 15.61 -5.08 10.99
CA ARG A 129 16.97 -5.22 11.52
C ARG A 129 17.32 -4.00 12.36
N GLU A 130 18.28 -4.14 13.28
CA GLU A 130 18.78 -2.98 13.99
C GLU A 130 19.63 -2.10 13.06
N PRO A 131 19.53 -0.76 13.17
CA PRO A 131 20.34 0.15 12.37
C PRO A 131 21.83 -0.06 12.68
N THR A 132 22.60 -0.44 11.68
CA THR A 132 24.07 -0.32 11.75
C THR A 132 24.48 1.13 11.53
N GLU A 133 23.87 1.82 10.54
CA GLU A 133 23.94 3.27 10.32
C GLU A 133 22.67 3.74 9.57
N THR A 134 22.06 4.87 9.95
CA THR A 134 20.98 5.48 9.16
C THR A 134 21.58 6.45 8.14
N ASN A 135 21.42 6.17 6.85
CA ASN A 135 21.77 7.12 5.79
C ASN A 135 20.67 8.19 5.63
N ASP A 136 21.06 9.41 5.26
CA ASP A 136 20.18 10.57 4.99
C ASP A 136 18.96 10.24 4.11
N ILE A 137 19.10 9.31 3.16
CA ILE A 137 18.00 8.91 2.27
C ILE A 137 16.86 8.23 3.04
N LEU A 138 17.18 7.29 3.92
CA LEU A 138 16.16 6.63 4.76
C LEU A 138 15.45 7.65 5.65
N GLN A 139 16.21 8.61 6.21
CA GLN A 139 15.64 9.68 7.03
C GLN A 139 14.67 10.57 6.24
N LYS A 140 14.98 10.89 4.97
CA LYS A 140 14.06 11.63 4.10
C LYS A 140 12.75 10.87 3.85
N ILE A 141 12.82 9.56 3.63
CA ILE A 141 11.62 8.73 3.44
C ILE A 141 10.77 8.71 4.72
N ILE A 142 11.41 8.52 5.88
CA ILE A 142 10.73 8.55 7.19
C ILE A 142 10.07 9.92 7.43
N GLN A 143 10.76 11.02 7.12
CA GLN A 143 10.21 12.38 7.25
C GLN A 143 8.99 12.60 6.35
N LYS A 144 9.01 12.13 5.09
CA LYS A 144 7.84 12.17 4.21
C LYS A 144 6.65 11.38 4.78
N CYS A 145 6.91 10.28 5.49
CA CYS A 145 5.90 9.48 6.18
C CYS A 145 5.52 10.02 7.57
N ALA A 146 5.65 11.34 7.78
CA ALA A 146 5.36 12.02 9.04
C ALA A 146 6.15 11.50 10.26
N ASN A 147 7.40 11.07 10.03
CA ASN A 147 8.27 10.46 11.04
C ASN A 147 7.71 9.17 11.67
N ARG A 148 6.80 8.47 10.97
CA ARG A 148 6.27 7.18 11.42
C ARG A 148 7.24 6.07 11.02
N HIS A 149 8.02 5.62 11.99
CA HIS A 149 8.97 4.53 11.85
C HIS A 149 8.80 3.53 13.00
N PHE A 150 8.84 2.23 12.68
CA PHE A 150 8.84 1.15 13.65
C PHE A 150 10.00 0.19 13.37
N SER A 151 10.84 -0.06 14.37
CA SER A 151 11.86 -1.09 14.30
C SER A 151 11.33 -2.38 14.92
N LEU A 152 11.19 -3.41 14.10
CA LEU A 152 10.74 -4.73 14.52
C LEU A 152 11.94 -5.52 15.09
N GLN A 153 11.91 -5.69 16.40
CA GLN A 153 12.85 -6.48 17.20
C GLN A 153 12.17 -7.73 17.74
N THR A 154 12.96 -8.69 18.23
CA THR A 154 12.44 -9.93 18.85
C THR A 154 11.61 -9.66 20.12
N SER A 155 11.86 -8.54 20.80
CA SER A 155 11.12 -8.06 21.98
C SER A 155 9.93 -7.16 21.65
N SER A 156 9.71 -6.82 20.38
CA SER A 156 8.66 -5.89 19.99
C SER A 156 7.27 -6.40 20.35
N SER A 157 6.44 -5.53 20.91
CA SER A 157 5.05 -5.84 21.21
C SER A 157 4.17 -5.52 20.01
N PRO A 158 3.26 -6.42 19.59
CA PRO A 158 2.23 -6.09 18.60
C PRO A 158 1.32 -4.92 19.04
N HIS A 159 1.29 -4.59 20.33
CA HIS A 159 0.53 -3.45 20.86
C HIS A 159 1.04 -2.10 20.34
N ASP A 160 2.36 -1.91 20.30
CA ASP A 160 2.95 -0.62 19.89
C ASP A 160 2.73 -0.37 18.39
N LEU A 161 2.74 -1.46 17.61
CA LEU A 161 2.41 -1.43 16.20
C LEU A 161 0.91 -1.12 15.98
N LEU A 162 0.02 -1.73 16.78
CA LEU A 162 -1.41 -1.43 16.73
C LEU A 162 -1.69 0.05 17.05
N GLN A 163 -1.05 0.60 18.09
CA GLN A 163 -1.20 2.00 18.46
C GLN A 163 -0.82 2.93 17.30
N THR A 164 0.30 2.62 16.64
CA THR A 164 0.75 3.38 15.46
C THR A 164 -0.29 3.34 14.34
N PHE A 165 -0.86 2.16 14.05
CA PHE A 165 -1.91 2.02 13.03
C PHE A 165 -3.18 2.80 13.37
N GLU A 166 -3.61 2.78 14.63
CA GLU A 166 -4.76 3.57 15.07
C GLU A 166 -4.51 5.07 14.98
N ASP A 167 -3.29 5.52 15.27
CA ASP A 167 -2.92 6.93 15.17
C ASP A 167 -2.95 7.38 13.70
N ILE A 168 -2.50 6.53 12.77
CA ILE A 168 -2.64 6.76 11.32
C ILE A 168 -4.12 6.88 10.93
N GLU A 169 -4.96 5.94 11.37
CA GLU A 169 -6.40 5.96 11.07
C GLU A 169 -7.06 7.23 11.64
N LYS A 170 -6.76 7.60 12.89
CA LYS A 170 -7.29 8.80 13.57
C LYS A 170 -6.83 10.09 12.89
N MET A 171 -5.55 10.22 12.54
CA MET A 171 -5.03 11.40 11.84
C MET A 171 -5.66 11.63 10.48
N ASN A 172 -6.20 10.57 9.86
CA ASN A 172 -6.93 10.65 8.60
C ASN A 172 -8.45 10.72 8.79
N ASP A 173 -8.94 11.06 9.98
CA ASP A 173 -10.37 11.12 10.34
C ASP A 173 -11.11 9.79 10.11
N GLY A 174 -10.42 8.66 10.24
CA GLY A 174 -10.95 7.33 9.90
C GLY A 174 -11.10 7.09 8.39
N ARG A 175 -10.69 8.05 7.54
CA ARG A 175 -10.65 7.84 6.10
C ARG A 175 -9.57 6.82 5.76
N HIS A 176 -9.88 5.99 4.79
CA HIS A 176 -8.91 5.18 4.09
C HIS A 176 -8.30 6.01 2.96
N GLN A 177 -7.18 5.53 2.41
CA GLN A 177 -6.63 6.12 1.22
C GLN A 177 -7.63 5.90 0.07
N ASP A 178 -8.31 6.98 -0.34
CA ASP A 178 -9.11 7.00 -1.56
C ASP A 178 -8.16 6.80 -2.74
N CYS A 179 -8.08 5.56 -3.21
CA CYS A 179 -7.51 5.23 -4.49
C CYS A 179 -8.67 5.13 -5.47
N ALA A 180 -9.40 6.23 -5.65
CA ALA A 180 -10.32 6.30 -6.77
C ALA A 180 -9.47 6.01 -8.01
N GLU A 181 -9.87 5.03 -8.81
CA GLU A 181 -9.45 5.02 -10.20
C GLU A 181 -9.80 6.42 -10.71
N GLU A 182 -8.81 7.29 -10.89
CA GLU A 182 -9.00 8.41 -11.78
C GLU A 182 -9.30 7.76 -13.12
N GLY A 183 -10.59 7.54 -13.38
CA GLY A 183 -11.07 7.09 -14.67
C GLY A 183 -10.45 8.04 -15.66
N VAL A 184 -9.55 7.50 -16.49
CA VAL A 184 -8.80 8.29 -17.45
C VAL A 184 -9.85 9.06 -18.25
N LYS A 185 -9.84 10.39 -18.13
CA LYS A 185 -10.81 11.21 -18.85
C LYS A 185 -10.47 11.12 -20.33
N LEU A 186 -11.10 10.18 -21.02
CA LEU A 186 -10.92 9.98 -22.46
C LEU A 186 -11.64 11.11 -23.18
N ASN A 187 -10.85 11.97 -23.84
CA ASN A 187 -11.39 12.94 -24.78
C ASN A 187 -11.51 12.26 -26.15
N LEU A 188 -12.70 11.81 -26.50
CA LEU A 188 -12.99 11.25 -27.83
C LEU A 188 -13.43 12.38 -28.78
N VAL A 189 -12.80 12.48 -29.95
CA VAL A 189 -13.16 13.43 -31.01
C VAL A 189 -13.69 12.65 -32.21
N VAL A 190 -14.94 12.91 -32.61
CA VAL A 190 -15.58 12.29 -33.77
C VAL A 190 -15.37 13.18 -35.01
N CYS A 191 -14.58 12.71 -35.98
CA CYS A 191 -14.25 13.45 -37.21
C CYS A 191 -14.97 12.86 -38.43
N GLY A 192 -15.38 13.73 -39.37
CA GLY A 192 -16.11 13.35 -40.59
C GLY A 192 -16.70 14.56 -41.30
N SER A 193 -17.30 14.38 -42.47
CA SER A 193 -18.01 15.46 -43.21
C SER A 193 -19.51 15.51 -42.91
N ASP A 194 -20.08 14.41 -42.41
CA ASP A 194 -21.52 14.29 -42.12
C ASP A 194 -21.81 14.63 -40.65
N GLU A 195 -22.49 15.75 -40.42
CA GLU A 195 -22.82 16.23 -39.08
C GLU A 195 -23.88 15.38 -38.38
N THR A 196 -24.80 14.79 -39.13
CA THR A 196 -25.88 13.96 -38.57
C THR A 196 -25.33 12.64 -38.01
N LEU A 197 -24.40 12.04 -38.75
CA LEU A 197 -23.69 10.84 -38.30
C LEU A 197 -22.78 11.12 -37.10
N LYS A 198 -22.08 12.27 -37.08
CA LYS A 198 -21.30 12.68 -35.91
C LYS A 198 -22.15 12.76 -34.66
N SER A 199 -23.30 13.46 -34.73
CA SER A 199 -24.20 13.63 -33.59
C SER A 199 -24.76 12.29 -33.12
N SER A 200 -25.20 11.43 -34.04
CA SER A 200 -25.77 10.12 -33.70
C SER A 200 -24.74 9.20 -33.04
N ILE A 201 -23.48 9.21 -33.49
CA ILE A 201 -22.41 8.41 -32.88
C ILE A 201 -22.04 8.97 -31.50
N SER A 202 -21.94 10.31 -31.37
CA SER A 202 -21.67 10.94 -30.08
C SER A 202 -22.74 10.59 -29.03
N GLU A 203 -24.02 10.55 -29.40
CA GLU A 203 -25.11 10.15 -28.50
C GLU A 203 -25.03 8.66 -28.09
N GLN A 204 -24.65 7.76 -29.01
CA GLN A 204 -24.52 6.34 -28.70
C GLN A 204 -23.31 6.00 -27.82
N ILE A 205 -22.25 6.81 -27.89
CA ILE A 205 -21.03 6.60 -27.09
C ILE A 205 -21.19 7.15 -25.66
N LEU A 206 -22.11 8.09 -25.44
CA LEU A 206 -22.37 8.72 -24.13
C LEU A 206 -23.45 7.99 -23.29
N GLN A 207 -24.02 6.88 -23.77
CA GLN A 207 -24.95 6.01 -23.03
C GLN A 207 -24.21 4.82 -22.42
#